data_AF-A0A7G2RPX5-F1
#
_entry.id   AF-A0A7G2RPX5-F1
#
_cell.length_a   1.000
_cell.length_b   1.000
_cell.length_c   1.000
_cell.angle_alpha   90.00
_cell.angle_beta   90.00
_cell.angle_gamma   90.00
#
_symmetry.space_group_name_H-M   'P 1'
#
loop_
_entity.id
_entity.type
_entity.pdbx_description
1 polymer ?
#
loop_
_entity_poly.entity_id
_entity_poly.type
_entity_poly.pdbx_seq_one_letter_code
_entity_poly.pdbx_strand_id
1 'polypeptide(L)' 'MSDKPKSGKMTGKMSDKQKSDLKKHMDKHKDLKDLSPSQLKSHRMKMMVRMRKGMSIKKAHSDIMG' A
#
# COMPACT_ATOMS: atom_id res chain seq x y z
N MET A 1 -8.37 -20.55 7.31
CA MET A 1 -7.89 -19.17 7.10
C MET A 1 -6.98 -19.16 5.88
N SER A 2 -7.48 -18.72 4.72
CA SER A 2 -6.70 -18.63 3.49
C SER A 2 -7.25 -17.50 2.61
N ASP A 3 -6.96 -16.24 2.97
CA ASP A 3 -7.17 -15.10 2.07
C ASP A 3 -6.12 -15.13 0.95
N LYS A 4 -6.29 -16.09 0.03
CA LYS A 4 -5.67 -16.08 -1.29
C LYS A 4 -6.09 -14.77 -1.96
N PRO A 5 -5.17 -13.92 -2.43
CA PRO A 5 -5.57 -12.73 -3.17
C PRO A 5 -6.36 -13.22 -4.38
N LYS A 6 -7.69 -13.03 -4.36
CA LYS A 6 -8.54 -13.17 -5.54
C LYS A 6 -7.82 -12.41 -6.63
N SER A 7 -7.57 -13.07 -7.76
CA SER A 7 -6.97 -12.49 -8.96
C SER A 7 -7.79 -11.29 -9.41
N GLY A 8 -7.56 -10.17 -8.74
CA GLY A 8 -8.23 -8.91 -8.95
C GLY A 8 -7.65 -8.39 -10.23
N LYS A 9 -8.39 -8.63 -11.33
CA LYS A 9 -8.41 -7.82 -12.54
C LYS A 9 -7.88 -6.44 -12.16
N MET A 10 -6.72 -6.04 -12.69
CA MET A 10 -6.12 -4.75 -12.35
C MET A 10 -7.13 -3.66 -12.69
N THR A 11 -7.97 -3.28 -11.73
CA THR A 11 -8.91 -2.20 -11.89
C THR A 11 -8.02 -0.97 -11.89
N GLY A 12 -7.95 -0.28 -13.02
CA GLY A 12 -6.89 0.71 -13.30
C GLY A 12 -6.81 1.88 -12.32
N LYS A 13 -7.67 1.94 -11.30
CA LYS A 13 -7.76 3.02 -10.31
C LYS A 13 -8.01 2.44 -8.91
N MET A 14 -7.30 3.02 -7.92
CA MET A 14 -7.64 2.77 -6.51
C MET A 14 -8.96 3.45 -6.16
N SER A 15 -9.75 2.83 -5.29
CA SER A 15 -10.92 3.43 -4.66
C SER A 15 -10.51 4.67 -3.83
N ASP A 16 -11.41 5.64 -3.67
CA ASP A 16 -11.14 6.83 -2.85
C ASP A 16 -10.88 6.49 -1.38
N LYS A 17 -11.51 5.41 -0.88
CA LYS A 17 -11.19 4.86 0.45
C LYS A 17 -9.74 4.41 0.54
N GLN A 18 -9.28 3.66 -0.46
CA GLN A 18 -7.88 3.20 -0.55
C GLN A 18 -6.89 4.37 -0.64
N LYS A 19 -7.23 5.45 -1.37
CA LYS A 19 -6.40 6.67 -1.42
C LYS A 19 -6.30 7.35 -0.06
N SER A 20 -7.44 7.52 0.62
CA SER A 20 -7.51 8.15 1.95
C SER A 20 -6.71 7.35 2.97
N ASP A 21 -6.90 6.04 2.98
CA ASP A 21 -6.18 5.15 3.88
C ASP A 21 -4.67 5.17 3.59
N LEU A 22 -4.26 5.19 2.32
CA LEU A 22 -2.84 5.27 1.95
C LEU A 22 -2.21 6.59 2.42
N LYS A 23 -2.93 7.71 2.26
CA LYS A 23 -2.47 9.00 2.78
C LYS A 23 -2.25 8.95 4.29
N LYS A 24 -3.25 8.47 5.04
CA LYS A 24 -3.16 8.34 6.50
C LYS A 24 -2.03 7.41 6.93
N HIS A 25 -1.78 6.34 6.18
CA HIS A 25 -0.69 5.41 6.45
C HIS A 25 0.68 6.07 6.27
N MET A 26 0.90 6.81 5.17
CA MET A 26 2.15 7.56 4.94
C MET A 26 2.39 8.63 6.00
N ASP A 27 1.33 9.28 6.51
CA ASP A 27 1.46 10.35 7.52
C ASP A 27 1.75 9.80 8.94
N LYS A 28 1.35 8.55 9.25
CA LYS A 28 1.34 8.03 10.63
C LYS A 28 2.40 6.98 10.96
N HIS A 29 2.91 6.23 9.97
CA HIS A 29 3.81 5.12 10.25
C HIS A 29 5.21 5.63 10.65
N LYS A 30 5.70 5.21 11.82
CA LYS A 30 6.92 5.73 12.44
C LYS A 30 8.20 5.18 11.79
N ASP A 31 8.15 3.93 11.39
CA ASP A 31 9.07 3.19 10.51
C ASP A 31 9.21 3.79 9.09
N LEU A 32 8.29 4.67 8.69
CA LEU A 32 8.46 5.45 7.46
C LEU A 32 9.24 6.76 7.68
N LYS A 33 9.50 7.16 8.93
CA LYS A 33 10.21 8.42 9.22
C LYS A 33 11.70 8.37 8.91
N ASP A 34 12.29 7.18 8.95
CA ASP A 34 13.70 6.95 8.67
C ASP A 34 13.99 6.78 7.17
N LEU A 35 12.93 6.72 6.34
CA LEU A 35 13.06 6.66 4.89
C LEU A 35 13.31 8.07 4.34
N SER A 36 14.31 8.19 3.46
CA SER A 36 14.53 9.42 2.71
C SER A 36 13.33 9.74 1.80
N PRO A 37 13.16 11.01 1.36
CA PRO A 37 12.02 11.39 0.51
C PRO A 37 11.86 10.55 -0.77
N SER A 38 12.98 10.10 -1.35
CA SER A 38 12.98 9.22 -2.52
C SER A 38 12.47 7.82 -2.19
N GLN A 39 12.85 7.29 -1.04
CA GLN A 39 12.39 5.98 -0.57
C GLN A 39 10.93 6.03 -0.13
N LEU A 40 10.46 7.12 0.48
CA LEU A 40 9.03 7.36 0.76
C LEU A 40 8.19 7.36 -0.52
N LYS A 41 8.66 8.06 -1.57
CA LYS A 41 7.99 8.06 -2.88
C LYS A 41 7.93 6.65 -3.48
N SER A 42 9.03 5.90 -3.41
CA SER A 42 9.10 4.51 -3.87
C SER A 42 8.16 3.59 -3.07
N HIS A 43 8.15 3.74 -1.74
CA HIS A 43 7.29 2.99 -0.85
C HIS A 43 5.81 3.25 -1.16
N ARG A 44 5.42 4.53 -1.33
CA ARG A 44 4.06 4.91 -1.73
C ARG A 44 3.67 4.29 -3.07
N MET A 45 4.55 4.29 -4.07
CA MET A 45 4.30 3.65 -5.37
C MET A 45 4.07 2.14 -5.22
N LYS A 46 4.95 1.46 -4.47
CA LYS A 46 4.84 0.03 -4.17
C LYS A 46 3.53 -0.31 -3.45
N MET A 47 3.08 0.54 -2.52
CA MET A 47 1.79 0.43 -1.84
C MET A 47 0.63 0.55 -2.83
N MET A 48 0.64 1.58 -3.69
CA MET A 48 -0.42 1.77 -4.69
C MET A 48 -0.56 0.55 -5.62
N VAL A 49 0.54 -0.06 -6.05
CA VAL A 49 0.50 -1.24 -6.92
C VAL A 49 -0.18 -2.43 -6.21
N ARG A 50 0.13 -2.67 -4.94
CA ARG A 50 -0.46 -3.74 -4.14
C ARG A 50 -1.93 -3.48 -3.82
N MET A 51 -2.28 -2.24 -3.51
CA MET A 51 -3.66 -1.84 -3.27
C MET A 51 -4.52 -1.94 -4.53
N ARG A 52 -3.98 -1.61 -5.71
CA ARG A 52 -4.64 -1.85 -7.02
C ARG A 52 -4.87 -3.34 -7.30
N LYS A 53 -4.03 -4.22 -6.76
CA LYS A 53 -4.21 -5.69 -6.80
C LYS A 53 -5.25 -6.19 -5.78
N GLY A 54 -5.91 -5.30 -5.05
CA GLY A 54 -6.92 -5.65 -4.05
C GLY A 54 -6.36 -5.96 -2.66
N MET A 55 -5.07 -5.70 -2.40
CA MET A 55 -4.51 -5.88 -1.05
C MET A 55 -4.96 -4.77 -0.10
N SER A 56 -5.14 -5.11 1.17
CA SER A 56 -5.32 -4.14 2.25
C SER A 56 -4.00 -3.41 2.55
N ILE A 57 -4.06 -2.26 3.21
CA ILE A 57 -2.86 -1.50 3.60
C ILE A 57 -1.90 -2.33 4.45
N LYS A 58 -2.41 -3.01 5.48
CA LYS A 58 -1.56 -3.81 6.37
C LYS A 58 -0.83 -4.92 5.60
N LYS A 59 -1.54 -5.63 4.73
CA LYS A 59 -0.97 -6.69 3.89
C LYS A 59 0.03 -6.14 2.89
N ALA A 60 -0.29 -5.02 2.24
CA ALA A 60 0.60 -4.36 1.30
C ALA A 60 1.88 -3.82 1.97
N HIS A 61 1.75 -3.27 3.18
CA HIS A 61 2.87 -2.73 3.95
C HIS A 61 3.84 -3.84 4.38
N SER A 62 3.33 -4.91 4.97
CA SER A 62 4.14 -6.09 5.33
C SER A 62 4.81 -6.72 4.10
N ASP A 63 4.11 -6.83 2.96
CA ASP A 63 4.70 -7.36 1.71
C ASP A 63 5.82 -6.46 1.12
N ILE A 64 5.89 -5.18 1.50
CA ILE A 64 6.95 -4.26 1.07
C ILE A 64 8.13 -4.26 2.05
N MET A 65 7.84 -4.30 3.35
CA MET A 65 8.86 -4.16 4.40
C MET A 65 9.51 -5.49 4.78
N GLY A 66 8.83 -6.62 4.56
CA GLY A 66 9.27 -7.94 5.04
C GLY A 66 8.83 -8.15 6.48
#